data_AF-A0A6P3VMZ3-F1
#
_entry.id   AF-A0A6P3VMZ3-F1
#
_cell.length_a   1.000
_cell.length_b   1.000
_cell.length_c   1.000
_cell.angle_alpha   90.00
_cell.angle_beta   90.00
_cell.angle_gamma   90.00
#
_symmetry.space_group_name_H-M   'P 1'
#
loop_
_entity.id
_entity.type
_entity.pdbx_description
1 polymer ?
#
loop_
_entity_poly.entity_id
_entity_poly.type
_entity_poly.pdbx_seq_one_letter_code
_entity_poly.pdbx_strand_id
1 'polypeptide(L)'
;MAQGSDSNDTSYTRSPSPGSTRGSQDDMRKVMRREKNRIAAQKSRQRQTLKADTLHLESENLEKENAALRKEVKRLREEAKYLTSVLNNHEPVCTGLSSPSSDLLYGSHHGGYHQHIAVQHYPL
;
A
#
# COMPACT_ATOMS: atom_id res chain seq x y z
N MET A 1 11.67 -65.17 -8.10
CA MET A 1 10.41 -65.05 -8.86
C MET A 1 10.02 -63.57 -8.78
N ALA A 2 10.02 -62.73 -9.81
CA ALA A 2 10.22 -62.88 -11.24
C ALA A 2 11.05 -61.69 -11.73
N GLN A 3 11.88 -61.98 -12.74
CA GLN A 3 12.61 -60.98 -13.51
C GLN A 3 11.64 -60.37 -14.54
N GLY A 4 11.78 -59.08 -14.78
CA GLY A 4 11.11 -58.35 -15.86
C GLY A 4 12.09 -57.35 -16.45
N SER A 5 13.06 -57.87 -17.20
CA SER A 5 13.75 -57.10 -18.22
C SER A 5 12.72 -56.68 -19.27
N ASP A 6 12.80 -55.44 -19.76
CA ASP A 6 12.77 -55.17 -21.20
C ASP A 6 13.40 -53.81 -21.47
N SER A 7 14.59 -53.90 -22.05
CA SER A 7 15.29 -52.83 -22.72
C SER A 7 14.41 -52.25 -23.81
N ASN A 8 14.18 -50.94 -23.77
CA ASN A 8 13.94 -50.18 -25.00
C ASN A 8 15.05 -49.16 -25.14
N ASP A 9 16.20 -49.63 -25.65
CA ASP A 9 17.21 -48.80 -26.27
C ASP A 9 16.55 -48.12 -27.47
N THR A 10 16.00 -46.92 -27.24
CA THR A 10 15.48 -46.06 -28.31
C THR A 10 16.67 -45.37 -28.99
N SER A 11 17.56 -46.19 -29.56
CA SER A 11 18.58 -45.77 -30.49
C SER A 11 18.00 -45.81 -31.92
N TYR A 12 18.45 -44.88 -32.75
CA TYR A 12 18.31 -44.87 -34.22
C TYR A 12 17.03 -44.35 -34.88
N THR A 13 16.57 -43.13 -34.55
CA THR A 13 16.13 -42.20 -35.62
C THR A 13 16.50 -40.75 -35.32
N ARG A 14 17.79 -40.46 -35.11
CA ARG A 14 18.31 -39.10 -35.36
C ARG A 14 19.15 -39.16 -36.62
N SER A 15 18.47 -39.25 -37.76
CA SER A 15 19.09 -39.03 -39.07
C SER A 15 19.88 -37.72 -39.02
N PRO A 16 21.17 -37.71 -39.36
CA PRO A 16 21.91 -36.46 -39.42
C PRO A 16 21.46 -35.72 -40.69
N SER A 17 20.37 -34.96 -40.58
CA SER A 17 20.03 -33.97 -41.61
C SER A 17 21.15 -32.92 -41.69
N PRO A 18 21.39 -32.34 -42.88
CA PRO A 18 22.41 -31.30 -43.09
C PRO A 18 21.95 -30.02 -42.36
N GLY A 19 22.21 -29.94 -41.05
CA GLY A 19 21.56 -29.00 -40.13
C GLY A 19 22.51 -28.21 -39.24
N SER A 20 23.82 -28.28 -39.49
CA SER A 20 24.84 -27.60 -38.68
C SER A 20 24.62 -26.07 -38.60
N THR A 21 24.11 -25.44 -39.66
CA THR A 21 23.77 -24.01 -39.69
C THR A 21 22.42 -23.67 -39.06
N ARG A 22 21.43 -24.57 -39.11
CA ARG A 22 20.10 -24.34 -38.48
C ARG A 22 20.15 -24.48 -36.96
N GLY A 23 20.89 -25.46 -36.45
CA GLY A 23 21.12 -25.62 -35.00
C GLY A 23 21.80 -24.40 -34.37
N SER A 24 22.81 -23.84 -35.04
CA SER A 24 23.50 -22.62 -34.60
C SER A 24 22.57 -21.40 -34.55
N GLN A 25 21.71 -21.20 -35.57
CA GLN A 25 20.74 -20.12 -35.59
C GLN A 25 19.66 -20.28 -34.50
N ASP A 26 19.21 -21.51 -34.25
CA ASP A 26 18.25 -21.82 -33.18
C ASP A 26 18.85 -21.63 -31.78
N ASP A 27 20.12 -21.94 -31.59
CA ASP A 27 20.85 -21.68 -30.34
C ASP A 27 20.99 -20.18 -30.07
N MET A 28 21.31 -19.37 -31.09
CA MET A 28 21.31 -17.91 -30.95
C MET A 28 19.92 -17.36 -30.57
N ARG A 29 18.84 -17.85 -31.21
CA ARG A 29 17.46 -17.46 -30.85
C ARG A 29 17.13 -17.84 -29.41
N LYS A 30 17.58 -19.01 -28.95
CA LYS A 30 17.39 -19.49 -27.58
C LYS A 30 18.12 -18.63 -26.56
N VAL A 31 19.36 -18.22 -26.84
CA VAL A 31 20.13 -17.28 -26.02
C VAL A 31 19.41 -15.94 -25.92
N MET A 32 18.97 -15.37 -27.06
CA MET A 32 18.20 -14.12 -27.07
C MET A 32 16.90 -14.21 -26.28
N ARG A 33 16.19 -15.35 -26.34
CA ARG A 33 14.97 -15.57 -25.54
C ARG A 33 15.25 -15.64 -24.05
N ARG A 34 16.33 -16.33 -23.65
CA ARG A 34 16.76 -16.41 -22.24
C ARG A 34 17.14 -15.03 -21.72
N GLU A 35 17.86 -14.25 -22.52
CA GLU A 35 18.28 -12.90 -22.13
C GLU A 35 17.08 -11.96 -21.97
N LYS A 36 16.12 -12.00 -22.91
CA LYS A 36 14.86 -11.25 -22.78
C LYS A 36 14.08 -11.67 -21.52
N ASN A 37 13.98 -12.96 -21.23
CA ASN A 37 13.30 -13.45 -20.03
C ASN A 37 14.05 -13.06 -18.75
N ARG A 38 15.38 -13.09 -18.75
CA ARG A 38 16.22 -12.63 -17.63
C ARG A 38 15.93 -11.18 -17.29
N ILE A 39 15.91 -10.31 -18.30
CA ILE A 39 15.56 -8.88 -18.15
C ILE A 39 14.11 -8.72 -17.68
N ALA A 40 13.16 -9.47 -18.26
CA ALA A 40 11.76 -9.40 -17.86
C ALA A 40 11.55 -9.82 -16.39
N ALA A 41 12.22 -10.89 -15.94
CA ALA A 41 12.19 -11.35 -14.56
C ALA A 41 12.82 -10.32 -13.61
N GLN A 42 13.96 -9.74 -13.98
CA GLN A 42 14.59 -8.67 -13.20
C GLN A 42 13.67 -7.46 -13.07
N LYS A 43 13.07 -7.00 -14.18
CA LYS A 43 12.12 -5.88 -14.18
C LYS A 43 10.86 -6.21 -13.35
N SER A 44 10.40 -7.45 -13.36
CA SER A 44 9.26 -7.88 -12.54
C SER A 44 9.58 -7.84 -11.05
N ARG A 45 10.73 -8.37 -10.64
CA ARG A 45 11.21 -8.29 -9.25
C ARG A 45 11.36 -6.84 -8.82
N GLN A 46 11.99 -6.00 -9.65
CA GLN A 46 12.17 -4.58 -9.37
C GLN A 46 10.83 -3.86 -9.18
N ARG A 47 9.83 -4.10 -10.05
CA ARG A 47 8.49 -3.52 -9.89
C ARG A 47 7.85 -3.93 -8.56
N GLN A 48 8.01 -5.20 -8.16
CA GLN A 48 7.46 -5.69 -6.91
C GLN A 48 8.15 -5.06 -5.70
N THR A 49 9.48 -4.95 -5.72
CA THR A 49 10.24 -4.24 -4.68
C THR A 49 9.82 -2.79 -4.58
N LEU A 50 9.78 -2.05 -5.69
CA LEU A 50 9.36 -0.64 -5.69
C LEU A 50 7.93 -0.44 -5.18
N LYS A 51 7.00 -1.36 -5.51
CA LYS A 51 5.63 -1.33 -4.99
C LYS A 51 5.63 -1.52 -3.46
N ALA A 52 6.41 -2.47 -2.94
CA ALA A 52 6.54 -2.68 -1.50
C ALA A 52 7.15 -1.46 -0.80
N ASP A 53 8.22 -0.90 -1.36
CA ASP A 53 8.91 0.29 -0.80
C ASP A 53 7.98 1.50 -0.76
N THR A 54 7.19 1.71 -1.83
CA THR A 54 6.23 2.82 -1.92
C THR A 54 5.13 2.68 -0.87
N LEU A 55 4.55 1.48 -0.73
CA LEU A 55 3.52 1.21 0.28
C LEU A 55 4.06 1.38 1.70
N HIS A 56 5.30 0.94 1.95
CA HIS A 56 5.93 1.12 3.25
C HIS A 56 6.11 2.60 3.59
N LEU A 57 6.67 3.38 2.65
CA LEU A 57 6.89 4.80 2.84
C LEU A 57 5.57 5.56 3.06
N GLU A 58 4.52 5.21 2.32
CA GLU A 58 3.18 5.79 2.50
C GLU A 58 2.61 5.45 3.88
N SER A 59 2.74 4.20 4.34
CA SER A 59 2.32 3.79 5.69
C SER A 59 3.02 4.58 6.77
N GLU A 60 4.35 4.70 6.69
CA GLU A 60 5.15 5.45 7.67
C GLU A 60 4.77 6.94 7.69
N ASN A 61 4.50 7.52 6.52
CA ASN A 61 4.06 8.91 6.45
C ASN A 61 2.68 9.09 7.11
N LEU A 62 1.72 8.22 6.78
CA LEU A 62 0.38 8.24 7.38
C LEU A 62 0.43 8.04 8.89
N GLU A 63 1.29 7.15 9.40
CA GLU A 63 1.48 6.95 10.85
C GLU A 63 1.99 8.21 11.54
N LYS A 64 2.98 8.90 10.95
CA LYS A 64 3.50 10.17 11.47
C LYS A 64 2.43 11.26 11.48
N GLU A 65 1.70 11.43 10.38
CA GLU A 65 0.61 12.40 10.27
C GLU A 65 -0.52 12.09 11.28
N ASN A 66 -0.90 10.83 11.41
CA ASN A 66 -1.92 10.39 12.35
C ASN A 66 -1.52 10.69 13.80
N ALA A 67 -0.26 10.42 14.16
CA ALA A 67 0.28 10.73 15.47
C ALA A 67 0.28 12.25 15.75
N ALA A 68 0.68 13.06 14.77
CA ALA A 68 0.66 14.53 14.87
C ALA A 68 -0.77 15.06 15.06
N LEU A 69 -1.73 14.58 14.25
CA LEU A 69 -3.14 14.95 14.36
C LEU A 69 -3.74 14.54 15.71
N ARG A 70 -3.44 13.34 16.21
CA ARG A 70 -3.90 12.90 17.53
C ARG A 70 -3.37 13.79 18.65
N LYS A 71 -2.11 14.22 18.56
CA LYS A 71 -1.50 15.15 19.51
C LYS A 71 -2.21 16.50 19.48
N GLU A 72 -2.50 17.02 18.28
CA GLU A 72 -3.20 18.29 18.12
C GLU A 72 -4.63 18.24 18.65
N VAL A 73 -5.37 17.16 18.35
CA VAL A 73 -6.71 16.93 18.91
C VAL A 73 -6.66 16.89 20.44
N LYS A 74 -5.66 16.22 21.03
CA LYS A 74 -5.49 16.19 22.48
C LYS A 74 -5.26 17.59 23.04
N ARG A 75 -4.33 18.35 22.45
CA ARG A 75 -3.99 19.72 22.85
C ARG A 75 -5.22 20.64 22.81
N LEU A 76 -5.95 20.64 21.69
CA LEU A 76 -7.17 21.44 21.51
C LEU A 76 -8.28 21.06 22.51
N ARG A 77 -8.44 19.76 22.80
CA ARG A 77 -9.41 19.31 23.80
C ARG A 77 -9.05 19.77 25.21
N GLU A 78 -7.76 19.76 25.56
CA GLU A 78 -7.28 20.27 26.85
C GLU A 78 -7.48 21.79 26.95
N GLU A 79 -7.18 22.53 25.88
CA GLU A 79 -7.41 23.97 25.79
C GLU A 79 -8.89 24.33 25.91
N ALA A 80 -9.77 23.62 25.20
CA ALA A 80 -11.22 23.82 25.31
C ALA A 80 -11.72 23.59 26.74
N LYS A 81 -11.30 22.48 27.38
CA LYS A 81 -11.65 22.20 28.79
C LYS A 81 -11.15 23.30 29.73
N TYR A 82 -9.92 23.77 29.53
CA TYR A 82 -9.34 24.84 30.32
C TYR A 82 -10.15 26.13 30.19
N LEU A 83 -10.45 26.57 28.97
CA LEU A 83 -11.25 27.77 28.73
C LEU A 83 -12.66 27.66 29.30
N THR A 84 -13.34 26.52 29.12
CA THR A 84 -14.64 26.26 29.75
C THR A 84 -14.55 26.36 31.27
N SER A 85 -13.50 25.80 31.89
CA SER A 85 -13.30 25.92 33.34
C SER A 85 -13.09 27.36 33.78
N VAL A 86 -12.33 28.16 33.02
CA VAL A 86 -12.11 29.58 33.33
C VAL A 86 -13.43 30.36 33.25
N LEU A 87 -14.25 30.11 32.23
CA LEU A 87 -15.55 30.75 32.06
C LEU A 87 -16.52 30.38 33.20
N ASN A 88 -16.63 29.09 33.53
CA ASN A 88 -17.50 28.61 34.62
C ASN A 88 -17.10 29.20 35.98
N ASN A 89 -15.79 29.39 36.22
CA ASN A 89 -15.31 30.01 37.46
C ASN A 89 -15.59 31.52 37.51
N HIS A 90 -15.66 32.19 36.36
CA HIS A 90 -15.95 33.62 36.26
C HIS A 90 -17.46 33.91 36.33
N GLU A 91 -18.30 33.05 35.77
CA GLU A 91 -19.77 33.17 35.75
C GLU A 91 -20.40 33.67 37.08
N PRO A 92 -20.11 33.10 38.26
CA PRO A 92 -20.74 33.53 39.52
C PRO A 92 -20.35 34.95 39.97
N VAL A 93 -19.27 35.52 39.45
CA VAL A 93 -18.76 36.84 39.81
C VAL A 93 -19.05 37.90 38.74
N CYS A 94 -19.59 37.46 37.59
CA CYS A 94 -19.87 38.34 36.46
C CYS A 94 -21.17 39.11 36.68
N THR A 95 -21.08 40.32 37.19
CA THR A 95 -22.23 41.23 37.43
C THR A 95 -22.80 41.89 36.15
N GLY A 96 -22.26 41.58 34.96
CA GLY A 96 -22.57 42.29 33.72
C GLY A 96 -23.49 41.59 32.72
N LEU A 97 -23.77 40.29 32.83
CA LEU A 97 -24.45 39.52 31.77
C LEU A 97 -25.43 38.47 32.30
N SER A 98 -26.30 38.82 33.25
CA SER A 98 -27.57 38.09 33.43
C SER A 98 -28.55 38.50 32.31
N SER A 99 -28.21 38.22 31.06
CA SER A 99 -29.12 38.35 29.91
C SER A 99 -29.20 36.99 29.21
N PRO A 100 -30.40 36.42 28.99
CA PRO A 100 -30.55 35.11 28.40
C PRO A 100 -30.30 35.22 26.89
N SER A 101 -29.04 35.13 26.49
CA SER A 101 -28.66 35.18 25.07
C SER A 101 -27.44 34.31 24.82
N SER A 102 -27.60 33.00 24.95
CA SER A 102 -26.65 32.03 24.40
C SER A 102 -27.31 30.74 23.90
N ASP A 103 -28.64 30.71 23.76
CA ASP A 103 -29.37 29.58 23.12
C ASP A 103 -29.55 29.76 21.61
N LEU A 104 -28.93 30.78 21.01
CA LEU A 104 -28.95 30.94 19.56
C LEU A 104 -27.65 30.42 18.95
N LEU A 105 -27.77 29.17 18.49
CA LEU A 105 -27.24 28.75 17.19
C LEU A 105 -25.75 28.39 17.13
N TYR A 106 -25.25 27.52 18.03
CA TYR A 106 -24.21 26.59 17.57
C TYR A 106 -24.91 25.46 16.82
N GLY A 107 -25.25 25.78 15.57
CA GLY A 107 -25.88 24.87 14.63
C GLY A 107 -25.14 23.54 14.61
N SER A 108 -25.92 22.49 14.84
CA SER A 108 -25.56 21.09 14.72
C SER A 108 -25.09 20.78 13.29
N HIS A 109 -23.86 21.18 12.94
CA HIS A 109 -23.16 20.73 11.75
C HIS A 109 -22.27 19.53 12.10
N HIS A 110 -22.85 18.51 12.73
CA HIS A 110 -22.21 17.20 12.94
C HIS A 110 -22.65 16.16 11.90
N GLY A 111 -23.11 16.59 10.72
CA GLY A 111 -23.40 15.71 9.59
C GLY A 111 -22.66 16.21 8.34
N GLY A 112 -21.54 15.61 7.98
CA GLY A 112 -20.94 15.89 6.67
C GLY A 112 -19.51 15.43 6.43
N TYR A 113 -18.67 15.28 7.46
CA TYR A 113 -17.28 14.88 7.27
C TYR A 113 -17.01 13.47 7.79
N HIS A 114 -17.72 12.50 7.24
CA HIS A 114 -17.09 11.20 7.07
C HIS A 114 -16.32 11.29 5.75
N GLN A 115 -15.11 11.87 5.78
CA GLN A 115 -14.15 11.54 4.73
C GLN A 115 -13.86 10.06 4.90
N HIS A 116 -14.58 9.23 4.14
CA HIS A 116 -14.16 7.88 3.87
C HIS A 116 -12.73 8.02 3.38
N ILE A 117 -11.77 7.54 4.16
CA ILE A 117 -10.44 7.28 3.63
C ILE A 117 -10.70 6.19 2.60
N ALA A 118 -10.93 6.59 1.36
CA ALA A 118 -10.97 5.69 0.23
C ALA A 118 -9.56 5.14 0.12
N VAL A 119 -9.32 4.01 0.79
CA VAL A 119 -8.15 3.18 0.53
C VAL A 119 -8.29 2.82 -0.95
N GLN A 120 -7.53 3.53 -1.79
CA GLN A 120 -7.40 3.24 -3.21
C GLN A 120 -6.94 1.80 -3.30
N HIS A 121 -7.88 0.90 -3.57
CA HIS A 121 -7.63 -0.51 -3.73
C HIS A 121 -6.89 -0.67 -5.06
N TYR A 122 -5.56 -0.56 -5.04
CA TYR A 122 -4.75 -0.75 -6.24
C TYR A 122 -4.88 -2.21 -6.68
N PRO A 123 -5.38 -2.49 -7.90
CA PRO A 123 -5.40 -3.86 -8.41
C PRO A 123 -3.98 -4.41 -8.48
N LEU A 124 -3.86 -5.69 -8.14
CA LEU A 124 -2.60 -6.45 -8.08
C LEU A 124 -1.91 -6.54 -9.43
#